data_AF-A0A1Q9LH75-F1
#
_entry.id   AF-A0A1Q9LH75-F1
#
_cell.length_a   1.000
_cell.length_b   1.000
_cell.length_c   1.000
_cell.angle_alpha   90.00
_cell.angle_beta   90.00
_cell.angle_gamma   90.00
#
_symmetry.space_group_name_H-M   'P 1'
#
loop_
_entity.id
_entity.type
_entity.pdbx_description
1 polymer ?
#
loop_
_entity_poly.entity_id
_entity_poly.type
_entity_poly.pdbx_seq_one_letter_code
_entity_poly.pdbx_strand_id
1 'polypeptide(L)'
;MPDARCGAISRGEVIERAESWLRPSVRHSHTRYHHNEYGIYRTDCSGYVSMAWGLPGIPPDRRGGLDAVGLAGVSTPVAKSDLLAGDALLCVGDADHPPHITVFHEWADGARTSYWGFEQTVSAGTLHHVVAYPGGSAADPLVQPRRYSGIT
;
A
#
# COMPACT_ATOMS: atom_id res chain seq x y z
N MET A 1 -16.41 2.82 22.18
CA MET A 1 -15.31 1.85 22.09
C MET A 1 -15.42 1.20 20.72
N PRO A 2 -14.57 1.51 19.72
CA PRO A 2 -14.66 0.79 18.46
C PRO A 2 -14.02 -0.59 18.64
N ASP A 3 -14.82 -1.60 18.36
CA ASP A 3 -14.47 -3.02 18.33
C ASP A 3 -13.37 -3.25 17.29
N ALA A 4 -12.26 -3.85 17.72
CA ALA A 4 -11.24 -4.37 16.81
C ALA A 4 -11.81 -5.63 16.11
N ARG A 5 -12.61 -5.43 15.07
CA ARG A 5 -12.81 -6.49 14.07
C ARG A 5 -11.51 -6.61 13.29
N CYS A 6 -10.73 -7.61 13.65
CA CYS A 6 -9.84 -8.30 12.70
C CYS A 6 -10.73 -8.97 11.63
N GLY A 7 -11.37 -8.18 10.76
CA GLY A 7 -12.48 -8.67 9.95
C GLY A 7 -12.94 -7.67 8.92
N ALA A 8 -12.83 -8.08 7.65
CA ALA A 8 -13.44 -7.46 6.48
C ALA A 8 -13.30 -5.94 6.36
N ILE A 9 -12.40 -5.50 5.48
CA ILE A 9 -12.30 -4.11 5.03
C ILE A 9 -12.84 -4.01 3.60
N SER A 10 -13.67 -3.00 3.32
CA SER A 10 -14.12 -2.78 1.94
C SER A 10 -13.02 -2.12 1.10
N ARG A 11 -13.07 -2.29 -0.23
CA ARG A 11 -12.17 -1.53 -1.13
C ARG A 11 -12.29 -0.02 -0.98
N GLY A 12 -13.52 0.48 -0.82
CA GLY A 12 -13.76 1.90 -0.59
C GLY A 12 -13.05 2.40 0.65
N GLU A 13 -13.13 1.64 1.75
CA GLU A 13 -12.45 1.99 3.00
C GLU A 13 -10.92 1.95 2.87
N VAL A 14 -10.35 1.04 2.08
CA VAL A 14 -8.91 1.04 1.78
C VAL A 14 -8.49 2.35 1.09
N ILE A 15 -9.29 2.81 0.13
CA ILE A 15 -9.01 4.04 -0.63
C ILE A 15 -9.19 5.28 0.25
N GLU A 16 -10.26 5.36 1.03
CA GLU A 16 -10.48 6.45 2.01
C GLU A 16 -9.30 6.56 2.99
N ARG A 17 -8.82 5.42 3.50
CA ARG A 17 -7.64 5.37 4.36
C ARG A 17 -6.39 5.85 3.64
N ALA A 18 -6.15 5.40 2.40
CA ALA A 18 -5.01 5.87 1.60
C ALA A 18 -5.05 7.40 1.40
N GLU A 19 -6.22 7.95 1.09
CA GLU A 19 -6.40 9.40 0.89
C GLU A 19 -6.13 10.22 2.15
N SER A 20 -6.33 9.66 3.34
CA SER A 20 -6.17 10.37 4.62
C SER A 20 -4.77 10.95 4.86
N TRP A 21 -3.75 10.42 4.19
CA TRP A 21 -2.37 10.91 4.32
C TRP A 21 -1.97 11.90 3.24
N LEU A 22 -2.85 12.24 2.28
CA LEU A 22 -2.54 13.15 1.17
C LEU A 22 -2.64 14.62 1.55
N ARG A 23 -3.51 14.98 2.51
CA ARG A 23 -3.88 16.38 2.79
C ARG A 23 -3.98 16.65 4.30
N PRO A 24 -2.89 17.16 4.94
CA PRO A 24 -1.58 17.42 4.35
C PRO A 24 -0.79 16.13 4.09
N SER A 25 0.08 16.15 3.08
CA SER A 25 0.95 15.01 2.77
C SER A 25 1.83 14.63 3.96
N VAL A 26 1.70 13.39 4.43
CA VAL A 26 2.55 12.84 5.49
C VAL A 26 3.94 12.58 4.93
N ARG A 27 4.96 13.15 5.59
CA ARG A 27 6.37 13.00 5.19
C ARG A 27 6.90 11.60 5.49
N HIS A 28 7.65 11.05 4.53
CA HIS A 28 8.34 9.77 4.70
C HIS A 28 9.45 9.85 5.77
N SER A 29 9.51 8.85 6.63
CA SER A 29 10.59 8.59 7.58
C SER A 29 10.53 7.13 8.08
N HIS A 30 11.69 6.47 8.11
CA HIS A 30 11.83 5.12 8.67
C HIS A 30 11.71 5.05 10.20
N THR A 31 11.72 6.18 10.89
CA THR A 31 11.77 6.25 12.36
C THR A 31 10.60 6.98 12.99
N ARG A 32 9.76 7.66 12.19
CA ARG A 32 8.61 8.42 12.68
C ARG A 32 7.32 7.65 12.51
N TYR A 33 6.35 8.06 13.31
CA TYR A 33 4.99 7.58 13.28
C TYR A 33 4.05 8.74 12.96
N HIS A 34 2.95 8.43 12.29
CA HIS A 34 1.83 9.33 12.07
C HIS A 34 0.61 8.79 12.80
N HIS A 35 -0.14 9.70 13.44
CA HIS A 35 -1.36 9.39 14.19
C HIS A 35 -2.53 10.08 13.51
N ASN A 36 -3.54 9.29 13.14
CA ASN A 36 -4.81 9.76 12.60
C ASN A 36 -5.96 8.94 13.23
N GLU A 37 -7.18 9.16 12.75
CA GLU A 37 -8.40 8.46 13.18
C GLU A 37 -8.36 6.94 13.01
N TYR A 38 -7.47 6.42 12.16
CA TYR A 38 -7.29 4.98 11.92
C TYR A 38 -6.24 4.33 12.82
N GLY A 39 -5.41 5.14 13.51
CA GLY A 39 -4.42 4.66 14.48
C GLY A 39 -3.05 5.28 14.30
N ILE A 40 -2.03 4.57 14.80
CA ILE A 40 -0.63 5.02 14.79
C ILE A 40 0.20 4.07 13.91
N TYR A 41 0.75 4.60 12.83
CA TYR A 41 1.48 3.83 11.82
C TYR A 41 2.84 4.45 11.51
N ARG A 42 3.80 3.61 11.11
CA ARG A 42 5.11 4.07 10.66
C ARG A 42 4.97 4.84 9.35
N THR A 43 5.69 5.94 9.21
CA THR A 43 5.68 6.76 8.00
C THR A 43 6.69 6.24 6.97
N ASP A 44 6.69 4.95 6.67
CA ASP A 44 7.42 4.36 5.54
C ASP A 44 6.43 3.73 4.55
N CYS A 45 6.90 3.24 3.41
CA CYS A 45 6.02 2.64 2.39
C CYS A 45 5.18 1.48 2.94
N SER A 46 5.76 0.62 3.76
CA SER A 46 5.08 -0.54 4.35
C SER A 46 4.10 -0.18 5.48
N GLY A 47 4.42 0.80 6.31
CA GLY A 47 3.52 1.35 7.31
C GLY A 47 2.33 2.08 6.68
N TYR A 48 2.54 2.78 5.57
CA TYR A 48 1.47 3.39 4.79
C TYR A 48 0.48 2.36 4.22
N VAL A 49 0.97 1.29 3.58
CA VAL A 49 0.10 0.20 3.09
C VAL A 49 -0.60 -0.51 4.24
N SER A 50 0.08 -0.67 5.38
CA SER A 50 -0.54 -1.24 6.59
C SER A 50 -1.71 -0.40 7.09
N MET A 51 -1.58 0.92 7.06
CA MET A 51 -2.64 1.86 7.39
C MET A 51 -3.80 1.77 6.38
N ALA A 52 -3.49 1.79 5.07
CA ALA A 52 -4.51 1.67 4.03
C ALA A 52 -5.31 0.36 4.14
N TRP A 53 -4.64 -0.77 4.40
CA TRP A 53 -5.29 -2.07 4.58
C TRP A 53 -5.96 -2.27 5.94
N GLY A 54 -5.85 -1.32 6.86
CA GLY A 54 -6.44 -1.49 8.19
C GLY A 54 -5.79 -2.51 9.08
N LEU A 55 -4.54 -2.85 8.80
CA LEU A 55 -3.79 -3.73 9.67
C LEU A 55 -3.61 -3.05 11.04
N PRO A 56 -3.47 -3.82 12.13
CA PRO A 56 -3.23 -3.23 13.44
C PRO A 56 -2.01 -2.28 13.42
N GLY A 57 -2.23 -1.03 13.80
CA GLY A 57 -1.15 -0.09 14.11
C GLY A 57 -0.56 -0.35 15.51
N ILE A 58 0.25 0.58 16.01
CA ILE A 58 0.54 0.65 17.46
C ILE A 58 -0.78 1.16 18.10
N PRO A 59 -1.75 0.33 18.52
CA PRO A 59 -1.61 -0.81 19.45
C PRO A 59 -2.40 -2.10 19.05
N PRO A 60 -1.96 -3.34 19.39
CA PRO A 60 -0.86 -3.72 20.28
C PRO A 60 0.46 -4.09 19.55
N ASP A 61 0.58 -3.91 18.24
CA ASP A 61 1.82 -4.22 17.50
C ASP A 61 2.83 -3.06 17.59
N ARG A 62 3.99 -3.30 18.18
CA ARG A 62 5.07 -2.31 18.38
C ARG A 62 5.72 -1.81 17.08
N ARG A 63 5.42 -2.41 15.93
CA ARG A 63 6.00 -2.03 14.63
C ARG A 63 5.24 -0.94 13.91
N GLY A 64 3.99 -0.65 14.32
CA GLY A 64 3.14 0.34 13.65
C GLY A 64 2.79 -0.04 12.22
N GLY A 65 2.41 -1.30 12.03
CA GLY A 65 2.19 -1.95 10.74
C GLY A 65 3.18 -3.09 10.46
N LEU A 66 2.98 -3.79 9.35
CA LEU A 66 3.83 -4.87 8.88
C LEU A 66 4.95 -4.33 7.97
N ASP A 67 6.05 -5.07 7.87
CA ASP A 67 7.06 -4.87 6.83
C ASP A 67 6.64 -5.59 5.53
N ALA A 68 7.43 -5.45 4.45
CA ALA A 68 7.12 -6.07 3.17
C ALA A 68 6.89 -7.60 3.26
N VAL A 69 7.63 -8.30 4.13
CA VAL A 69 7.48 -9.75 4.34
C VAL A 69 6.16 -10.05 5.04
N GLY A 70 5.82 -9.28 6.09
CA GLY A 70 4.54 -9.40 6.78
C GLY A 70 3.36 -9.09 5.86
N LEU A 71 3.44 -8.02 5.06
CA LEU A 71 2.42 -7.65 4.07
C LEU A 71 2.22 -8.76 3.03
N ALA A 72 3.30 -9.41 2.58
CA ALA A 72 3.22 -10.56 1.71
C ALA A 72 2.55 -11.77 2.39
N GLY A 73 2.77 -11.97 3.70
CA GLY A 73 2.16 -13.05 4.48
C GLY A 73 0.65 -12.89 4.73
N VAL A 74 0.13 -11.67 4.75
CA VAL A 74 -1.32 -11.38 4.94
C VAL A 74 -2.07 -11.15 3.63
N SER A 75 -1.43 -11.36 2.49
CA SER A 75 -2.01 -11.10 1.17
C SER A 75 -1.75 -12.26 0.20
N THR A 76 -2.60 -12.40 -0.81
CA THR A 76 -2.44 -13.39 -1.88
C THR A 76 -1.97 -12.74 -3.18
N PRO A 77 -1.16 -13.42 -4.00
CA PRO A 77 -0.83 -12.95 -5.34
C PRO A 77 -2.07 -12.72 -6.19
N VAL A 78 -2.04 -11.70 -7.05
CA VAL A 78 -3.12 -11.37 -8.00
C VAL A 78 -2.52 -11.23 -9.39
N ALA A 79 -3.24 -11.69 -10.41
CA ALA A 79 -2.81 -11.49 -11.79
C ALA A 79 -2.93 -9.99 -12.14
N LYS A 80 -2.00 -9.47 -12.96
CA LYS A 80 -2.08 -8.08 -13.46
C LYS A 80 -3.47 -7.76 -14.03
N SER A 81 -4.10 -8.72 -14.71
CA SER A 81 -5.42 -8.53 -15.30
C SER A 81 -6.55 -8.28 -14.30
N ASP A 82 -6.33 -8.73 -13.06
CA ASP A 82 -7.34 -8.83 -12.00
C ASP A 82 -7.10 -7.80 -10.90
N LEU A 83 -6.14 -6.89 -11.10
CA LEU A 83 -5.86 -5.76 -10.20
C LEU A 83 -7.09 -4.88 -10.05
N LEU A 84 -7.40 -4.56 -8.80
CA LEU A 84 -8.53 -3.73 -8.39
C LEU A 84 -8.09 -2.74 -7.31
N ALA A 85 -8.84 -1.64 -7.17
CA ALA A 85 -8.59 -0.60 -6.18
C ALA A 85 -8.37 -1.18 -4.78
N GLY A 86 -7.27 -0.82 -4.13
CA GLY A 86 -6.88 -1.30 -2.80
C GLY A 86 -5.98 -2.53 -2.80
N ASP A 87 -5.73 -3.16 -3.95
CA ASP A 87 -4.62 -4.12 -4.10
C ASP A 87 -3.28 -3.38 -3.97
N ALA A 88 -2.20 -4.08 -3.63
CA ALA A 88 -0.87 -3.49 -3.54
C ALA A 88 0.08 -4.06 -4.59
N LEU A 89 1.05 -3.25 -5.01
CA LEU A 89 2.14 -3.66 -5.89
C LEU A 89 3.41 -3.64 -5.08
N LEU A 90 3.92 -4.82 -4.72
CA LEU A 90 5.20 -4.98 -4.05
C LEU A 90 6.30 -5.08 -5.11
N CYS A 91 7.07 -4.02 -5.24
CA CYS A 91 8.27 -3.98 -6.06
C CYS A 91 9.45 -4.48 -5.22
N VAL A 92 10.05 -5.61 -5.61
CA VAL A 92 11.20 -6.21 -4.90
C VAL A 92 12.44 -5.33 -5.00
N GLY A 93 12.47 -4.43 -5.99
CA GLY A 93 13.60 -3.57 -6.29
C GLY A 93 14.75 -4.33 -6.96
N ASP A 94 15.70 -3.58 -7.47
CA ASP A 94 16.96 -4.06 -8.04
C ASP A 94 18.10 -3.12 -7.61
N ALA A 95 19.28 -3.24 -8.23
CA ALA A 95 20.45 -2.42 -7.89
C ALA A 95 20.21 -0.91 -8.11
N ASP A 96 19.31 -0.56 -9.03
CA ASP A 96 19.03 0.82 -9.44
C ASP A 96 17.72 1.35 -8.84
N HIS A 97 16.80 0.46 -8.44
CA HIS A 97 15.48 0.78 -7.89
C HIS A 97 15.28 0.13 -6.52
N PRO A 98 15.23 0.88 -5.41
CA PRO A 98 15.01 0.28 -4.11
C PRO A 98 13.64 -0.42 -4.02
N PRO A 99 13.49 -1.45 -3.16
CA PRO A 99 12.21 -2.08 -2.92
C PRO A 99 11.16 -1.05 -2.52
N HIS A 100 9.97 -1.16 -3.09
CA HIS A 100 8.89 -0.22 -2.87
C HIS A 100 7.54 -0.94 -2.84
N ILE A 101 6.55 -0.32 -2.21
CA ILE A 101 5.19 -0.85 -2.21
C ILE A 101 4.19 0.30 -2.37
N THR A 102 3.24 0.12 -3.29
CA THR A 102 2.21 1.10 -3.63
C THR A 102 0.82 0.48 -3.49
N VAL A 103 -0.19 1.31 -3.22
CA VAL A 103 -1.60 0.91 -3.28
C VAL A 103 -2.14 1.25 -4.66
N PHE A 104 -2.62 0.25 -5.40
CA PHE A 104 -3.24 0.42 -6.71
C PHE A 104 -4.63 1.06 -6.56
N HIS A 105 -4.90 2.11 -7.32
CA HIS A 105 -6.22 2.74 -7.40
C HIS A 105 -6.95 2.27 -8.66
N GLU A 106 -6.40 2.56 -9.83
CA GLU A 106 -6.99 2.21 -11.13
C GLU A 106 -5.96 2.24 -12.25
N TRP A 107 -6.27 1.63 -13.40
CA TRP A 107 -5.44 1.74 -14.59
C TRP A 107 -5.56 3.14 -15.19
N ALA A 108 -4.44 3.78 -15.49
CA ALA A 108 -4.42 5.12 -16.09
C ALA A 108 -4.57 5.05 -17.63
N ASP A 109 -4.38 3.88 -18.23
CA ASP A 109 -4.55 3.65 -19.66
C ASP A 109 -5.19 2.28 -19.96
N GLY A 110 -5.83 2.18 -21.13
CA GLY A 110 -6.49 0.93 -21.57
C GLY A 110 -5.51 -0.21 -21.92
N ALA A 111 -4.24 0.11 -22.18
CA ALA A 111 -3.19 -0.88 -22.42
C ALA A 111 -2.65 -1.49 -21.12
N ARG A 112 -3.07 -0.98 -19.96
CA ARG A 112 -2.61 -1.36 -18.62
C ARG A 112 -1.08 -1.24 -18.49
N THR A 113 -0.52 -0.15 -19.03
CA THR A 113 0.92 0.15 -18.96
C THR A 113 1.27 1.12 -17.84
N SER A 114 0.29 1.83 -17.30
CA SER A 114 0.43 2.76 -16.19
C SER A 114 -0.83 2.76 -15.33
N TYR A 115 -0.69 3.10 -14.05
CA TYR A 115 -1.78 3.07 -13.08
C TYR A 115 -1.71 4.28 -12.15
N TRP A 116 -2.87 4.72 -11.66
CA TRP A 116 -2.95 5.62 -10.52
C TRP A 116 -2.64 4.84 -9.26
N GLY A 117 -1.61 5.28 -8.53
CA GLY A 117 -1.14 4.65 -7.31
C GLY A 117 -1.05 5.65 -6.17
N PHE A 118 -1.35 5.17 -4.96
CA PHE A 118 -0.98 5.88 -3.75
C PHE A 118 0.33 5.31 -3.20
N GLU A 119 1.28 6.18 -2.93
CA GLU A 119 2.58 5.77 -2.42
C GLU A 119 3.17 6.78 -1.44
N GLN A 120 4.11 6.30 -0.64
CA GLN A 120 4.86 7.13 0.26
C GLN A 120 6.33 7.14 -0.14
N THR A 121 6.83 8.26 -0.67
CA THR A 121 8.19 8.40 -1.20
C THR A 121 9.08 9.24 -0.29
N VAL A 122 10.38 8.95 -0.32
CA VAL A 122 11.38 9.67 0.49
C VAL A 122 11.40 11.18 0.16
N SER A 123 11.22 11.55 -1.11
CA SER A 123 11.34 12.93 -1.58
C SER A 123 10.07 13.76 -1.39
N ALA A 124 8.88 13.18 -1.59
CA ALA A 124 7.62 13.92 -1.61
C ALA A 124 6.65 13.57 -0.47
N GLY A 125 6.91 12.51 0.31
CA GLY A 125 5.96 12.01 1.30
C GLY A 125 4.84 11.22 0.63
N THR A 126 3.62 11.36 1.12
CA THR A 126 2.45 10.67 0.58
C THR A 126 1.92 11.38 -0.65
N LEU A 127 1.71 10.64 -1.73
CA LEU A 127 1.24 11.19 -2.99
C LEU A 127 0.32 10.20 -3.73
N HIS A 128 -0.53 10.76 -4.60
CA HIS A 128 -1.39 10.03 -5.51
C HIS A 128 -1.06 10.50 -6.93
N HIS A 129 -0.47 9.61 -7.74
CA HIS A 129 0.01 9.96 -9.07
C HIS A 129 0.02 8.75 -10.02
N VAL A 130 0.29 9.00 -11.29
CA VAL A 130 0.46 7.96 -12.29
C VAL A 130 1.85 7.34 -12.17
N VAL A 131 1.89 6.03 -12.00
CA VAL A 131 3.10 5.19 -11.94
C VAL A 131 3.14 4.31 -13.18
N ALA A 132 4.29 4.22 -13.84
CA ALA A 132 4.51 3.24 -14.89
C ALA A 132 4.48 1.84 -14.29
N TYR A 133 3.68 0.93 -14.86
CA TYR A 133 3.69 -0.46 -14.43
C TYR A 133 4.98 -1.11 -14.92
N PRO A 134 5.88 -1.58 -14.04
CA PRO A 134 7.13 -2.18 -14.47
C PRO A 134 6.87 -3.46 -15.28
N GLY A 135 7.48 -3.55 -16.46
CA GLY A 135 7.40 -4.73 -17.32
C GLY A 135 6.10 -4.85 -18.13
N GLY A 136 6.24 -4.99 -19.45
CA GLY A 136 5.14 -5.28 -20.38
C GLY A 136 4.64 -6.73 -20.36
N SER A 137 5.18 -7.59 -19.49
CA SER A 137 4.84 -9.02 -19.42
C SER A 137 4.28 -9.39 -18.04
N ALA A 138 3.32 -10.30 -18.02
CA ALA A 138 2.63 -10.78 -16.81
C ALA A 138 3.53 -11.49 -15.78
N ALA A 139 4.82 -11.64 -16.07
CA ALA A 139 5.81 -12.34 -15.24
C ALA A 139 7.08 -11.53 -15.02
N ASP A 140 6.98 -10.19 -14.91
CA ASP A 140 8.12 -9.40 -14.43
C ASP A 140 8.38 -9.76 -12.95
N PRO A 141 9.50 -10.44 -12.63
CA PRO A 141 9.78 -10.88 -11.27
C PRO A 141 9.97 -9.71 -10.30
N LEU A 142 10.11 -8.48 -10.80
CA LEU A 142 10.32 -7.29 -10.00
C LEU A 142 9.04 -6.80 -9.32
N VAL A 143 7.86 -7.15 -9.83
CA VAL A 143 6.56 -6.67 -9.31
C VAL A 143 5.67 -7.82 -8.92
N GLN A 144 5.22 -7.80 -7.67
CA GLN A 144 4.28 -8.77 -7.14
C GLN A 144 2.97 -8.06 -6.81
N PRO A 145 1.94 -8.13 -7.67
CA PRO A 145 0.60 -7.67 -7.32
C PRO A 145 0.02 -8.57 -6.24
N ARG A 146 -0.50 -7.96 -5.17
CA ARG A 146 -1.03 -8.67 -4.02
C ARG A 146 -2.34 -8.06 -3.55
N ARG A 147 -3.24 -8.91 -3.09
CA ARG A 147 -4.51 -8.51 -2.49
C ARG A 147 -4.55 -8.93 -1.05
N TYR A 148 -4.82 -7.96 -0.17
CA TYR A 148 -5.01 -8.24 1.25
C TYR A 148 -6.20 -9.19 1.44
N SER A 149 -5.97 -10.28 2.18
CA SER A 149 -6.98 -11.33 2.39
C SER A 149 -8.20 -10.85 3.19
N GLY A 150 -8.11 -9.69 3.86
CA GLY A 150 -9.22 -9.07 4.56
C GLY A 150 -10.11 -8.19 3.67
N ILE A 151 -9.80 -7.97 2.39
CA ILE A 151 -10.65 -7.18 1.49
C ILE A 151 -11.92 -7.96 1.13
N THR A 152 -13.09 -7.35 1.33
CA THR A 152 -14.41 -7.87 0.93
C THR A 152 -15.06 -7.06 -0.17
#